data_AF-A0A0B7N488-F1
#
_entry.id   AF-A0A0B7N488-F1
#
_cell.length_a   1.000
_cell.length_b   1.000
_cell.length_c   1.000
_cell.angle_alpha   90.00
_cell.angle_beta   90.00
_cell.angle_gamma   90.00
#
_symmetry.space_group_name_H-M   'P 1'
#
loop_
_entity.id
_entity.type
_entity.pdbx_description
1 polymer ?
#
loop_
_entity_poly.entity_id
_entity_poly.type
_entity_poly.pdbx_seq_one_letter_code
_entity_poly.pdbx_strand_id
1 'polypeptide(L)'
;MSVDAAAPVLPDHVKKPNEDEFKKQLADINANIEKIQKQFVSCMLGVHKWRVLTDLLEKDAVRDKIAKLPQKNDNARREEIKAELNEIRDKQASLKTTRKAVYDQLDAINESIRTKASMSGRVGSIKGFQTKIPFRTTEEVDARIAELESKIEAGVRIVEEKKMLQEISLLKRNRLSVEGVDDQQAAIDKEREIYNELKKNIDDSETKKLSNRYEELDAEFKLLHAEQSKHREARNELYDERTRLKTLLDEEYTKMRTMRDDHRKNNDEYYTFVRKLREYKKEQEKLRKEQEENEKRQEAAKQELELAALPAFESEIALCDNLAIFLESFLSGGSADKKGSEQQSSVNAATDAFEGMVIKKRDEEDFFVGKSKKKQPKQKESKEKKTDALKLPLATMEAFFEIKVTVPTKVSEVPATLAKLKERKEYYIAEQPKVTALNKKKAEEKIRAMEKEEEEQKKADAEEASKAKTAEADNATEE
;
A
#
# COMPACT_ATOMS: atom_id res chain seq x y z
N MET A 1 42.37 4.40 -18.19
CA MET A 1 41.52 5.11 -17.22
C MET A 1 41.27 4.15 -16.08
N SER A 2 41.95 4.33 -14.95
CA SER A 2 41.76 3.52 -13.75
C SER A 2 40.38 3.83 -13.19
N VAL A 3 39.39 3.03 -13.58
CA VAL A 3 38.10 3.04 -12.92
C VAL A 3 38.34 2.30 -11.61
N ASP A 4 38.75 3.04 -10.58
CA ASP A 4 38.55 2.65 -9.19
C ASP A 4 37.04 2.61 -8.94
N ALA A 5 36.38 1.60 -9.51
CA ALA A 5 35.03 1.25 -9.14
C ALA A 5 35.14 0.73 -7.70
N ALA A 6 34.83 1.59 -6.74
CA ALA A 6 34.70 1.21 -5.35
C ALA A 6 33.76 0.00 -5.28
N ALA A 7 34.16 -1.04 -4.55
CA ALA A 7 33.35 -2.23 -4.39
C ALA A 7 31.94 -1.83 -3.92
N PRO A 8 30.87 -2.37 -4.51
CA PRO A 8 29.52 -2.05 -4.08
C PRO A 8 29.39 -2.45 -2.61
N VAL A 9 29.16 -1.45 -1.75
CA VAL A 9 28.94 -1.64 -0.31
C VAL A 9 27.44 -1.83 -0.09
N LEU A 10 27.07 -2.85 0.67
CA LEU A 10 25.69 -3.04 1.12
C LEU A 10 25.29 -1.84 1.96
N PRO A 11 24.21 -1.13 1.62
CA PRO A 11 23.65 -0.17 2.54
C PRO A 11 23.25 -0.87 3.84
N ASP A 12 23.54 -0.27 5.01
CA ASP A 12 23.32 -0.89 6.32
C ASP A 12 21.86 -1.31 6.61
N HIS A 13 20.90 -0.76 5.84
CA HIS A 13 19.48 -1.08 5.90
C HIS A 13 19.09 -2.36 5.12
N VAL A 14 19.90 -2.81 4.17
CA VAL A 14 19.59 -3.96 3.30
C VAL A 14 20.16 -5.23 3.91
N LYS A 15 19.39 -5.89 4.78
CA LYS A 15 19.70 -7.25 5.28
C LYS A 15 18.95 -8.27 4.45
N LYS A 16 19.50 -9.49 4.33
CA LYS A 16 18.79 -10.63 3.73
C LYS A 16 17.45 -10.77 4.47
N PRO A 17 16.29 -10.63 3.78
CA PRO A 17 15.01 -10.68 4.45
C PRO A 17 14.82 -12.05 5.15
N ASN A 18 14.44 -12.03 6.43
CA ASN A 18 14.14 -13.24 7.18
C ASN A 18 12.79 -13.82 6.71
N GLU A 19 12.85 -14.70 5.71
CA GLU A 19 11.66 -15.31 5.09
C GLU A 19 10.76 -16.04 6.10
N ASP A 20 11.33 -16.64 7.14
CA ASP A 20 10.57 -17.40 8.15
C ASP A 20 9.78 -16.48 9.10
N GLU A 21 10.34 -15.32 9.46
CA GLU A 21 9.66 -14.32 10.27
C GLU A 21 8.53 -13.67 9.47
N PHE A 22 8.78 -13.36 8.19
CA PHE A 22 7.77 -12.86 7.28
C PHE A 22 6.61 -13.86 7.08
N LYS A 23 6.91 -15.15 6.88
CA LYS A 23 5.88 -16.20 6.75
C LYS A 23 5.05 -16.36 8.02
N LYS A 24 5.68 -16.31 9.20
CA LYS A 24 4.98 -16.36 10.49
C LYS A 24 4.04 -15.17 10.65
N GLN A 25 4.54 -13.95 10.44
CA GLN A 25 3.73 -12.73 10.52
C GLN A 25 2.57 -12.73 9.51
N LEU A 26 2.80 -13.23 8.29
CA LEU A 26 1.75 -13.36 7.28
C LEU A 26 0.68 -14.39 7.69
N ALA A 27 1.08 -15.51 8.30
CA ALA A 27 0.15 -16.51 8.82
C ALA A 27 -0.69 -15.95 9.98
N ASP A 28 -0.08 -15.17 10.88
CA ASP A 28 -0.77 -14.52 11.99
C ASP A 28 -1.81 -13.49 11.51
N ILE A 29 -1.44 -12.64 10.53
CA ILE A 29 -2.36 -11.67 9.91
C ILE A 29 -3.49 -12.39 9.18
N ASN A 30 -3.19 -13.44 8.40
CA ASN A 30 -4.22 -14.22 7.72
C ASN A 30 -5.19 -14.90 8.70
N ALA A 31 -4.68 -15.44 9.81
CA ALA A 31 -5.51 -16.03 10.86
C ALA A 31 -6.43 -14.98 11.53
N ASN A 32 -5.94 -13.75 11.72
CA ASN A 32 -6.74 -12.64 12.23
C ASN A 32 -7.79 -12.18 11.22
N ILE A 33 -7.45 -12.08 9.94
CA ILE A 33 -8.39 -11.80 8.84
C ILE A 33 -9.50 -12.85 8.82
N GLU A 34 -9.18 -14.14 8.89
CA GLU A 34 -10.19 -15.20 8.93
C GLU A 34 -11.11 -15.11 10.15
N LYS A 35 -10.58 -14.77 11.33
CA LYS A 35 -11.40 -14.57 12.54
C LYS A 35 -12.35 -13.39 12.36
N ILE A 36 -11.86 -12.25 11.88
CA ILE A 36 -12.66 -11.05 11.64
C ILE A 36 -13.68 -11.31 10.53
N GLN A 37 -13.32 -12.04 9.47
CA GLN A 37 -14.25 -12.45 8.43
C GLN A 37 -15.34 -13.38 8.95
N LYS A 38 -15.02 -14.36 9.81
CA LYS A 38 -16.03 -15.21 10.45
C LYS A 38 -16.98 -14.39 11.33
N GLN A 39 -16.45 -13.43 12.08
CA GLN A 39 -17.26 -12.50 12.87
C GLN A 39 -18.11 -11.58 11.98
N PHE A 40 -17.54 -11.07 10.89
CA PHE A 40 -18.21 -10.21 9.92
C PHE A 40 -19.32 -10.98 9.20
N VAL A 41 -19.08 -12.21 8.78
CA VAL A 41 -20.09 -13.10 8.18
C VAL A 41 -21.12 -13.49 9.23
N SER A 42 -20.78 -13.72 10.50
CA SER A 42 -21.75 -13.98 11.56
C SER A 42 -22.64 -12.77 11.85
N CYS A 43 -22.06 -11.57 11.95
CA CYS A 43 -22.79 -10.31 12.12
C CYS A 43 -23.61 -9.99 10.87
N MET A 44 -23.06 -10.17 9.67
CA MET A 44 -23.78 -10.03 8.40
C MET A 44 -24.88 -11.06 8.26
N LEU A 45 -24.68 -12.31 8.66
CA LEU A 45 -25.73 -13.33 8.70
C LEU A 45 -26.71 -13.05 9.83
N GLY A 46 -26.35 -12.35 10.89
CA GLY A 46 -27.27 -11.83 11.91
C GLY A 46 -28.12 -10.69 11.37
N VAL A 47 -27.54 -9.79 10.57
CA VAL A 47 -28.22 -8.68 9.88
C VAL A 47 -29.03 -9.18 8.69
N HIS A 48 -28.52 -10.15 7.93
CA HIS A 48 -29.25 -10.84 6.87
C HIS A 48 -30.29 -11.73 7.49
N LYS A 49 -30.04 -12.46 8.58
CA LYS A 49 -31.08 -13.15 9.33
C LYS A 49 -32.03 -12.13 9.91
N TRP A 50 -31.68 -10.93 10.32
CA TRP A 50 -32.69 -9.95 10.74
C TRP A 50 -33.51 -9.43 9.56
N ARG A 51 -32.86 -9.05 8.45
CA ARG A 51 -33.46 -8.59 7.18
C ARG A 51 -34.26 -9.67 6.45
N VAL A 52 -33.84 -10.93 6.53
CA VAL A 52 -34.43 -12.12 5.91
C VAL A 52 -35.35 -12.81 6.90
N LEU A 53 -35.19 -12.74 8.22
CA LEU A 53 -36.21 -13.20 9.18
C LEU A 53 -37.36 -12.19 9.26
N THR A 54 -37.14 -10.91 8.93
CA THR A 54 -38.23 -10.03 8.49
C THR A 54 -38.73 -10.49 7.11
N ASP A 55 -37.92 -10.60 6.05
CA ASP A 55 -38.44 -10.89 4.69
C ASP A 55 -38.85 -12.36 4.37
N LEU A 56 -38.59 -13.36 5.22
CA LEU A 56 -38.68 -14.82 4.94
C LEU A 56 -39.54 -15.57 5.96
N LEU A 57 -39.73 -15.06 7.18
CA LEU A 57 -40.94 -15.39 7.95
C LEU A 57 -42.18 -14.68 7.39
N GLU A 58 -42.00 -13.76 6.44
CA GLU A 58 -43.06 -13.00 5.80
C GLU A 58 -43.56 -13.54 4.44
N LYS A 59 -42.99 -14.62 3.87
CA LYS A 59 -43.35 -15.01 2.49
C LYS A 59 -44.46 -16.05 2.36
N ASP A 60 -44.60 -17.01 3.28
CA ASP A 60 -45.56 -18.13 3.10
C ASP A 60 -46.68 -18.16 4.15
N ALA A 61 -46.42 -17.93 5.44
CA ALA A 61 -47.47 -17.77 6.45
C ALA A 61 -48.03 -16.33 6.52
N VAL A 62 -47.42 -15.42 5.77
CA VAL A 62 -47.65 -14.00 5.85
C VAL A 62 -48.19 -13.41 4.56
N ARG A 63 -48.24 -14.09 3.40
CA ARG A 63 -49.20 -13.66 2.34
C ARG A 63 -50.65 -13.72 2.83
N ASP A 64 -50.99 -14.76 3.60
CA ASP A 64 -52.34 -14.95 4.14
C ASP A 64 -52.62 -14.08 5.38
N LYS A 65 -51.57 -13.58 6.05
CA LYS A 65 -51.67 -12.54 7.10
C LYS A 65 -51.49 -11.11 6.58
N ILE A 66 -50.81 -10.87 5.47
CA ILE A 66 -50.67 -9.58 4.74
C ILE A 66 -51.97 -9.21 4.03
N ALA A 67 -52.77 -10.20 3.62
CA ALA A 67 -54.16 -9.95 3.22
C ALA A 67 -55.03 -9.45 4.41
N LYS A 68 -54.53 -9.48 5.65
CA LYS A 68 -55.27 -9.10 6.86
C LYS A 68 -54.56 -8.10 7.81
N LEU A 69 -53.26 -7.82 7.72
CA LEU A 69 -52.53 -6.88 8.59
C LEU A 69 -51.34 -6.21 7.87
N PRO A 70 -50.91 -5.00 8.28
CA PRO A 70 -50.51 -4.02 7.30
C PRO A 70 -49.06 -3.49 7.42
N GLN A 71 -48.19 -3.96 6.53
CA GLN A 71 -46.76 -3.61 6.57
C GLN A 71 -46.39 -2.26 5.93
N LYS A 72 -47.36 -1.58 5.32
CA LYS A 72 -47.28 -0.16 4.93
C LYS A 72 -47.97 0.75 5.93
N ASN A 73 -48.70 0.18 6.90
CA ASN A 73 -49.58 0.98 7.73
C ASN A 73 -49.00 1.35 9.08
N ASP A 74 -47.84 0.93 9.57
CA ASP A 74 -47.37 1.47 10.87
C ASP A 74 -46.84 2.91 10.75
N ASN A 75 -46.07 3.21 9.69
CA ASN A 75 -45.69 4.58 9.38
C ASN A 75 -46.88 5.39 8.84
N ALA A 76 -47.75 4.79 8.01
CA ALA A 76 -48.96 5.47 7.54
C ALA A 76 -49.94 5.72 8.68
N ARG A 77 -50.16 4.77 9.59
CA ARG A 77 -50.95 4.90 10.82
C ARG A 77 -50.34 5.94 11.74
N ARG A 78 -49.02 6.03 11.84
CA ARG A 78 -48.35 7.09 12.59
C ARG A 78 -48.57 8.47 11.95
N GLU A 79 -48.54 8.57 10.62
CA GLU A 79 -48.85 9.80 9.89
C GLU A 79 -50.33 10.17 10.00
N GLU A 80 -51.23 9.18 9.95
CA GLU A 80 -52.67 9.31 10.20
C GLU A 80 -52.93 9.76 11.63
N ILE A 81 -52.33 9.13 12.64
CA ILE A 81 -52.46 9.54 14.05
C ILE A 81 -51.92 10.96 14.24
N LYS A 82 -50.81 11.34 13.58
CA LYS A 82 -50.33 12.73 13.61
C LYS A 82 -51.32 13.70 12.97
N ALA A 83 -51.92 13.32 11.83
CA ALA A 83 -52.93 14.12 11.17
C ALA A 83 -54.18 14.26 12.05
N GLU A 84 -54.69 13.17 12.62
CA GLU A 84 -55.82 13.15 13.55
C GLU A 84 -55.54 13.96 14.82
N LEU A 85 -54.34 13.84 15.42
CA LEU A 85 -53.93 14.65 16.57
C LEU A 85 -53.86 16.14 16.24
N ASN A 86 -53.37 16.50 15.05
CA ASN A 86 -53.33 17.90 14.60
C ASN A 86 -54.75 18.43 14.34
N GLU A 87 -55.61 17.65 13.69
CA GLU A 87 -57.02 18.01 13.51
C GLU A 87 -57.74 18.19 14.85
N ILE A 88 -57.49 17.31 15.83
CA ILE A 88 -58.08 17.44 17.17
C ILE A 88 -57.55 18.69 17.86
N ARG A 89 -56.26 19.03 17.72
CA ARG A 89 -55.71 20.29 18.24
C ARG A 89 -56.36 21.50 17.60
N ASP A 90 -56.56 21.49 16.29
CA ASP A 90 -57.22 22.59 15.56
C ASP A 90 -58.70 22.72 15.97
N LYS A 91 -59.41 21.59 16.14
CA LYS A 91 -60.79 21.54 16.66
C LYS A 91 -60.86 22.02 18.11
N GLN A 92 -59.91 21.64 18.96
CA GLN A 92 -59.83 22.13 20.34
C GLN A 92 -59.51 23.63 20.40
N ALA A 93 -58.64 24.12 19.51
CA ALA A 93 -58.31 25.54 19.42
C ALA A 93 -59.51 26.38 18.95
N SER A 94 -60.24 25.94 17.93
CA SER A 94 -61.45 26.62 17.46
C SER A 94 -62.58 26.55 18.49
N LEU A 95 -62.79 25.41 19.16
CA LEU A 95 -63.76 25.31 20.26
C LEU A 95 -63.36 26.17 21.47
N LYS A 96 -62.08 26.45 21.66
CA LYS A 96 -61.61 27.36 22.71
C LYS A 96 -61.87 28.81 22.33
N THR A 97 -61.67 29.21 21.08
CA THR A 97 -61.97 30.58 20.63
C THR A 97 -63.47 30.86 20.63
N THR A 98 -64.31 29.90 20.18
CA THR A 98 -65.77 30.04 20.24
C THR A 98 -66.27 30.08 21.68
N ARG A 99 -65.78 29.20 22.57
CA ARG A 99 -66.13 29.27 24.00
C ARG A 99 -65.71 30.58 24.64
N LYS A 100 -64.51 31.08 24.34
CA LYS A 100 -64.06 32.39 24.84
C LYS A 100 -65.02 33.50 24.39
N ALA A 101 -65.40 33.54 23.11
CA ALA A 101 -66.36 34.52 22.61
C ALA A 101 -67.74 34.41 23.29
N VAL A 102 -68.22 33.18 23.55
CA VAL A 102 -69.47 32.96 24.30
C VAL A 102 -69.35 33.41 25.76
N TYR A 103 -68.22 33.15 26.43
CA TYR A 103 -67.97 33.65 27.78
C TYR A 103 -67.89 35.18 27.82
N ASP A 104 -67.21 35.81 26.86
CA ASP A 104 -67.14 37.27 26.74
C ASP A 104 -68.55 37.87 26.52
N GLN A 105 -69.41 37.23 25.71
CA GLN A 105 -70.83 37.61 25.53
C GLN A 105 -71.65 37.41 26.81
N LEU A 106 -71.42 36.30 27.52
CA LEU A 106 -72.11 35.97 28.75
C LEU A 106 -71.74 36.93 29.89
N ASP A 107 -70.48 37.38 29.94
CA ASP A 107 -70.00 38.41 30.85
C ASP A 107 -70.57 39.79 30.48
N ALA A 108 -70.63 40.14 29.18
CA ALA A 108 -71.25 41.38 28.72
C ALA A 108 -72.75 41.45 29.03
N ILE A 109 -73.49 40.33 28.84
CA ILE A 109 -74.92 40.25 29.19
C ILE A 109 -75.10 40.25 30.71
N ASN A 110 -74.22 39.59 31.47
CA ASN A 110 -74.24 39.70 32.93
C ASN A 110 -74.01 41.13 33.40
N GLU A 111 -73.08 41.86 32.78
CA GLU A 111 -72.82 43.27 33.07
C GLU A 111 -74.00 44.15 32.64
N SER A 112 -74.65 43.89 31.50
CA SER A 112 -75.86 44.61 31.07
C SER A 112 -77.04 44.34 32.00
N ILE A 113 -77.26 43.09 32.43
CA ILE A 113 -78.25 42.73 33.44
C ILE A 113 -77.92 43.40 34.77
N ARG A 114 -76.65 43.41 35.22
CA ARG A 114 -76.24 44.08 36.47
C ARG A 114 -76.45 45.58 36.39
N THR A 115 -76.07 46.23 35.29
CA THR A 115 -76.27 47.67 35.10
C THR A 115 -77.75 48.01 35.05
N LYS A 116 -78.57 47.31 34.26
CA LYS A 116 -80.03 47.51 34.22
C LYS A 116 -80.72 47.14 35.52
N ALA A 117 -80.32 46.09 36.21
CA ALA A 117 -80.83 45.75 37.54
C ALA A 117 -80.38 46.74 38.61
N SER A 118 -79.21 47.37 38.48
CA SER A 118 -78.78 48.47 39.35
C SER A 118 -79.46 49.79 39.03
N MET A 119 -79.85 50.03 37.76
CA MET A 119 -80.66 51.16 37.33
C MET A 119 -82.10 50.98 37.77
N SER A 120 -82.71 49.82 37.51
CA SER A 120 -83.99 49.39 38.07
C SER A 120 -83.95 49.31 39.60
N GLY A 121 -82.80 49.01 40.20
CA GLY A 121 -82.54 49.01 41.64
C GLY A 121 -82.23 50.40 42.23
N ARG A 122 -81.81 51.38 41.42
CA ARG A 122 -81.81 52.82 41.73
C ARG A 122 -83.20 53.40 41.57
N VAL A 123 -83.96 52.96 40.59
CA VAL A 123 -85.42 53.10 40.57
C VAL A 123 -86.02 52.31 41.74
N GLY A 124 -85.36 51.27 42.24
CA GLY A 124 -85.63 50.60 43.51
C GLY A 124 -84.97 51.26 44.72
N SER A 125 -84.20 52.34 44.58
CA SER A 125 -83.88 53.25 45.68
C SER A 125 -84.99 54.31 45.83
N ILE A 126 -85.86 54.41 44.81
CA ILE A 126 -87.27 54.77 44.99
C ILE A 126 -88.02 53.68 45.79
N LYS A 127 -87.41 52.60 46.30
CA LYS A 127 -88.03 51.76 47.36
C LYS A 127 -87.97 52.43 48.74
N GLY A 128 -87.02 53.35 48.94
CA GLY A 128 -87.13 54.39 49.99
C GLY A 128 -88.25 55.43 49.70
N PHE A 129 -88.79 55.41 48.49
CA PHE A 129 -90.03 56.09 48.09
C PHE A 129 -91.24 55.15 47.96
N GLN A 130 -91.10 53.81 47.85
CA GLN A 130 -92.21 52.84 47.93
C GLN A 130 -92.77 52.78 49.35
N THR A 131 -91.93 53.08 50.34
CA THR A 131 -92.36 53.36 51.71
C THR A 131 -93.09 54.71 51.85
N LYS A 132 -93.01 55.60 50.85
CA LYS A 132 -93.73 56.89 50.82
C LYS A 132 -94.94 56.88 49.88
N ILE A 133 -94.95 56.06 48.82
CA ILE A 133 -96.04 55.88 47.88
C ILE A 133 -96.08 54.39 47.44
N PRO A 134 -97.12 53.63 47.80
CA PRO A 134 -97.20 52.18 47.57
C PRO A 134 -97.78 51.75 46.21
N PHE A 135 -97.90 52.65 45.22
CA PHE A 135 -98.51 52.33 43.93
C PHE A 135 -97.50 51.67 42.99
N ARG A 136 -97.87 50.53 42.41
CA ARG A 136 -97.01 49.70 41.55
C ARG A 136 -97.31 49.87 40.07
N THR A 137 -98.53 50.24 39.72
CA THR A 137 -98.97 50.42 38.34
C THR A 137 -99.26 51.89 38.05
N THR A 138 -99.14 52.28 36.79
CA THR A 138 -99.50 53.63 36.33
C THR A 138 -100.99 53.93 36.57
N GLU A 139 -101.83 52.91 36.45
CA GLU A 139 -103.28 52.96 36.72
C GLU A 139 -103.59 53.29 38.19
N GLU A 140 -102.85 52.71 39.14
CA GLU A 140 -102.99 53.00 40.57
C GLU A 140 -102.57 54.44 40.91
N VAL A 141 -101.54 54.97 40.24
CA VAL A 141 -101.09 56.36 40.40
C VAL A 141 -102.12 57.35 39.86
N ASP A 142 -102.72 57.05 38.70
CA ASP A 142 -103.72 57.90 38.06
C ASP A 142 -105.05 57.92 38.82
N ALA A 143 -105.50 56.77 39.33
CA ALA A 143 -106.66 56.68 40.22
C ALA A 143 -106.47 57.54 41.48
N ARG A 144 -105.27 57.51 42.07
CA ARG A 144 -104.98 58.33 43.24
C ARG A 144 -104.92 59.82 42.93
N ILE A 145 -104.36 60.22 41.80
CA ILE A 145 -104.36 61.63 41.37
C ILE A 145 -105.80 62.13 41.21
N ALA A 146 -106.68 61.35 40.58
CA ALA A 146 -108.09 61.70 40.41
C ALA A 146 -108.84 61.83 41.75
N GLU A 147 -108.57 60.94 42.71
CA GLU A 147 -109.13 61.06 44.07
C GLU A 147 -108.67 62.34 44.80
N LEU A 148 -107.40 62.71 44.65
CA LEU A 148 -106.84 63.91 45.28
C LEU A 148 -107.38 65.19 44.61
N GLU A 149 -107.52 65.20 43.28
CA GLU A 149 -108.12 66.30 42.52
C GLU A 149 -109.60 66.49 42.88
N SER A 150 -110.38 65.40 42.96
CA SER A 150 -111.78 65.45 43.41
C SER A 150 -111.93 65.97 44.86
N LYS A 151 -111.01 65.59 45.76
CA LYS A 151 -111.01 66.10 47.15
C LYS A 151 -110.70 67.59 47.23
N ILE A 152 -109.85 68.11 46.34
CA ILE A 152 -109.55 69.55 46.27
C ILE A 152 -110.77 70.33 45.76
N GLU A 153 -111.45 69.82 44.73
CA GLU A 153 -112.68 70.42 44.18
C GLU A 153 -113.83 70.46 45.20
N ALA A 154 -113.90 69.48 46.11
CA ALA A 154 -114.89 69.43 47.18
C ALA A 154 -114.67 70.49 48.30
N GLY A 155 -113.57 71.27 48.25
CA GLY A 155 -113.33 72.43 49.11
C GLY A 155 -112.73 72.09 50.48
N VAL A 156 -111.41 71.94 50.53
CA VAL A 156 -110.65 71.66 51.78
C VAL A 156 -109.97 72.91 52.30
N ARG A 157 -109.49 72.89 53.57
CA ARG A 157 -108.69 73.97 54.15
C ARG A 157 -107.43 74.21 53.30
N ILE A 158 -107.07 75.48 53.09
CA ILE A 158 -105.94 75.93 52.23
C ILE A 158 -104.60 75.24 52.55
N VAL A 159 -104.37 74.87 53.81
CA VAL A 159 -103.15 74.15 54.23
C VAL A 159 -103.16 72.70 53.74
N GLU A 160 -104.32 72.06 53.75
CA GLU A 160 -104.51 70.69 53.27
C GLU A 160 -104.50 70.67 51.74
N GLU A 161 -105.16 71.61 51.08
CA GLU A 161 -105.11 71.80 49.62
C GLU A 161 -103.67 71.91 49.10
N LYS A 162 -102.82 72.73 49.74
CA LYS A 162 -101.41 72.85 49.36
C LYS A 162 -100.63 71.54 49.52
N LYS A 163 -100.94 70.75 50.54
CA LYS A 163 -100.32 69.41 50.74
C LYS A 163 -100.76 68.43 49.67
N MET A 164 -102.06 68.42 49.33
CA MET A 164 -102.61 67.54 48.29
C MET A 164 -102.08 67.93 46.90
N LEU A 165 -101.94 69.23 46.60
CA LEU A 165 -101.30 69.71 45.37
C LEU A 165 -99.82 69.33 45.29
N GLN A 166 -99.08 69.38 46.41
CA GLN A 166 -97.70 68.91 46.48
C GLN A 166 -97.61 67.39 46.25
N GLU A 167 -98.56 66.62 46.80
CA GLU A 167 -98.66 65.18 46.60
C GLU A 167 -99.00 64.83 45.15
N ILE A 168 -99.96 65.52 44.52
CA ILE A 168 -100.28 65.36 43.09
C ILE A 168 -99.07 65.68 42.22
N SER A 169 -98.36 66.78 42.50
CA SER A 169 -97.15 67.13 41.74
C SER A 169 -96.04 66.07 41.88
N LEU A 170 -95.92 65.48 43.07
CA LEU A 170 -94.96 64.41 43.35
C LEU A 170 -95.37 63.09 42.67
N LEU A 171 -96.67 62.73 42.70
CA LEU A 171 -97.22 61.57 42.00
C LEU A 171 -97.08 61.71 40.47
N LYS A 172 -97.37 62.89 39.91
CA LYS A 172 -97.20 63.17 38.47
C LYS A 172 -95.73 63.05 38.02
N ARG A 173 -94.75 63.48 38.84
CA ARG A 173 -93.31 63.26 38.54
C ARG A 173 -92.89 61.80 38.65
N ASN A 174 -93.46 61.07 39.62
CA ASN A 174 -93.12 59.66 39.84
C ASN A 174 -93.79 58.72 38.83
N ARG A 175 -94.92 59.10 38.23
CA ARG A 175 -95.60 58.34 37.16
C ARG A 175 -94.65 58.00 36.02
N LEU A 176 -93.85 58.98 35.55
CA LEU A 176 -92.83 58.75 34.53
C LEU A 176 -91.73 57.77 34.98
N SER A 177 -91.42 57.74 36.28
CA SER A 177 -90.43 56.81 36.83
C SER A 177 -90.97 55.39 36.97
N VAL A 178 -92.30 55.22 37.14
CA VAL A 178 -92.97 53.91 37.23
C VAL A 178 -93.18 53.29 35.84
N GLU A 179 -93.55 54.09 34.83
CA GLU A 179 -93.71 53.65 33.44
C GLU A 179 -92.41 53.04 32.89
N GLY A 180 -91.24 53.59 33.26
CA GLY A 180 -89.94 53.05 32.86
C GLY A 180 -89.50 51.76 33.57
N VAL A 181 -90.17 51.33 34.66
CA VAL A 181 -89.80 50.12 35.42
C VAL A 181 -90.23 48.86 34.70
N ASP A 182 -91.46 48.84 34.16
CA ASP A 182 -92.00 47.66 33.47
C ASP A 182 -91.23 47.37 32.19
N ASP A 183 -90.86 48.42 31.44
CA ASP A 183 -89.98 48.32 30.28
C ASP A 183 -88.57 47.82 30.63
N GLN A 184 -88.01 48.28 31.75
CA GLN A 184 -86.70 47.81 32.24
C GLN A 184 -86.75 46.36 32.72
N GLN A 185 -87.84 45.94 33.36
CA GLN A 185 -88.02 44.56 33.83
C GLN A 185 -88.19 43.60 32.65
N ALA A 186 -89.01 43.97 31.65
CA ALA A 186 -89.14 43.21 30.41
C ALA A 186 -87.80 43.11 29.64
N ALA A 187 -86.97 44.16 29.66
CA ALA A 187 -85.64 44.12 29.07
C ALA A 187 -84.66 43.20 29.82
N ILE A 188 -84.72 43.17 31.16
CA ILE A 188 -83.90 42.28 31.99
C ILE A 188 -84.30 40.81 31.79
N ASP A 189 -85.60 40.53 31.72
CA ASP A 189 -86.08 39.15 31.57
C ASP A 189 -85.73 38.60 30.19
N LYS A 190 -85.81 39.42 29.12
CA LYS A 190 -85.27 39.08 27.79
C LYS A 190 -83.78 38.79 27.82
N GLU A 191 -82.97 39.59 28.51
CA GLU A 191 -81.52 39.33 28.62
C GLU A 191 -81.20 38.09 29.45
N ARG A 192 -82.01 37.78 30.47
CA ARG A 192 -81.89 36.54 31.25
C ARG A 192 -82.26 35.32 30.43
N GLU A 193 -83.26 35.41 29.58
CA GLU A 193 -83.62 34.37 28.62
C GLU A 193 -82.46 34.11 27.66
N ILE A 194 -81.92 35.17 27.04
CA ILE A 194 -80.74 35.10 26.16
C ILE A 194 -79.53 34.52 26.91
N TYR A 195 -79.27 34.95 28.14
CA TYR A 195 -78.20 34.42 29.00
C TYR A 195 -78.35 32.91 29.23
N ASN A 196 -79.56 32.44 29.56
CA ASN A 196 -79.84 31.04 29.80
C ASN A 196 -79.73 30.20 28.52
N GLU A 197 -80.08 30.75 27.36
CA GLU A 197 -79.89 30.13 26.05
C GLU A 197 -78.39 29.99 25.71
N LEU A 198 -77.62 31.06 25.86
CA LEU A 198 -76.16 31.03 25.66
C LEU A 198 -75.47 30.05 26.61
N LYS A 199 -75.93 29.96 27.86
CA LYS A 199 -75.38 29.02 28.86
C LYS A 199 -75.63 27.55 28.50
N LYS A 200 -76.76 27.22 27.86
CA LYS A 200 -77.06 25.86 27.40
C LYS A 200 -76.18 25.43 26.22
N ASN A 201 -75.72 26.36 25.40
CA ASN A 201 -74.86 26.08 24.24
C ASN A 201 -73.38 25.81 24.63
N ILE A 202 -73.02 25.85 25.91
CA ILE A 202 -71.64 25.65 26.41
C ILE A 202 -71.35 24.17 26.73
N ASP A 203 -72.28 23.23 26.50
CA ASP A 203 -72.16 21.85 26.97
C ASP A 203 -70.82 21.15 26.61
N ASP A 204 -70.07 20.79 27.66
CA ASP A 204 -68.69 20.28 27.64
C ASP A 204 -68.52 18.86 27.05
N SER A 205 -69.59 18.23 26.57
CA SER A 205 -69.60 16.83 26.14
C SER A 205 -68.68 16.59 24.94
N GLU A 206 -68.69 17.48 23.94
CA GLU A 206 -67.83 17.36 22.76
C GLU A 206 -66.36 17.63 23.07
N THR A 207 -66.09 18.56 23.98
CA THR A 207 -64.72 18.84 24.43
C THR A 207 -64.12 17.64 25.18
N LYS A 208 -64.91 17.00 26.05
CA LYS A 208 -64.49 15.79 26.77
C LYS A 208 -64.23 14.64 25.81
N LYS A 209 -65.11 14.42 24.82
CA LYS A 209 -64.89 13.40 23.77
C LYS A 209 -63.62 13.65 22.96
N LEU A 210 -63.35 14.89 22.56
CA LEU A 210 -62.11 15.24 21.85
C LEU A 210 -60.86 15.08 22.71
N SER A 211 -60.96 15.37 24.01
CA SER A 211 -59.84 15.21 24.96
C SER A 211 -59.51 13.73 25.19
N ASN A 212 -60.53 12.89 25.41
CA ASN A 212 -60.33 11.45 25.56
C ASN A 212 -59.73 10.84 24.28
N ARG A 213 -60.26 11.19 23.10
CA ARG A 213 -59.71 10.73 21.82
C ARG A 213 -58.27 11.21 21.60
N TYR A 214 -57.92 12.41 22.06
CA TYR A 214 -56.55 12.91 22.03
C TYR A 214 -55.61 12.06 22.91
N GLU A 215 -56.03 11.76 24.14
CA GLU A 215 -55.23 10.95 25.07
C GLU A 215 -55.05 9.51 24.57
N GLU A 216 -56.08 8.90 23.99
CA GLU A 216 -56.02 7.57 23.37
C GLU A 216 -55.03 7.55 22.19
N LEU A 217 -55.17 8.50 21.26
CA LEU A 217 -54.28 8.60 20.09
C LEU A 217 -52.83 8.95 20.48
N ASP A 218 -52.62 9.78 21.51
CA ASP A 218 -51.28 10.10 22.02
C ASP A 218 -50.62 8.89 22.70
N ALA A 219 -51.41 8.07 23.41
CA ALA A 219 -50.93 6.82 24.00
C ALA A 219 -50.53 5.81 22.90
N GLU A 220 -51.37 5.60 21.88
CA GLU A 220 -51.05 4.77 20.71
C GLU A 220 -49.79 5.28 19.99
N PHE A 221 -49.69 6.60 19.78
CA PHE A 221 -48.53 7.22 19.16
C PHE A 221 -47.25 6.95 19.95
N LYS A 222 -47.27 7.13 21.27
CA LYS A 222 -46.11 6.91 22.15
C LYS A 222 -45.63 5.46 22.12
N LEU A 223 -46.55 4.49 22.12
CA LEU A 223 -46.22 3.06 22.04
C LEU A 223 -45.54 2.72 20.72
N LEU A 224 -46.15 3.09 19.59
CA LEU A 224 -45.57 2.90 18.25
C LEU A 224 -44.20 3.56 18.13
N HIS A 225 -44.05 4.75 18.73
CA HIS A 225 -42.78 5.47 18.68
C HIS A 225 -41.68 4.80 19.51
N ALA A 226 -42.02 4.28 20.70
CA ALA A 226 -41.09 3.58 21.58
C ALA A 226 -40.61 2.25 20.95
N GLU A 227 -41.51 1.48 20.34
CA GLU A 227 -41.15 0.26 19.60
C GLU A 227 -40.22 0.59 18.43
N GLN A 228 -40.54 1.62 17.65
CA GLN A 228 -39.69 2.06 16.55
C GLN A 228 -38.33 2.57 17.02
N SER A 229 -38.24 3.22 18.19
CA SER A 229 -36.95 3.64 18.78
C SER A 229 -36.10 2.42 19.12
N LYS A 230 -36.66 1.43 19.81
CA LYS A 230 -35.97 0.18 20.15
C LYS A 230 -35.48 -0.56 18.92
N HIS A 231 -36.31 -0.68 17.87
CA HIS A 231 -35.90 -1.28 16.60
C HIS A 231 -34.80 -0.48 15.90
N ARG A 232 -34.82 0.85 16.01
CA ARG A 232 -33.79 1.72 15.43
C ARG A 232 -32.47 1.58 16.18
N GLU A 233 -32.49 1.57 17.51
CA GLU A 233 -31.32 1.38 18.37
C GLU A 233 -30.66 0.03 18.09
N ALA A 234 -31.42 -1.08 18.16
CA ALA A 234 -30.90 -2.42 17.85
C ALA A 234 -30.32 -2.52 16.43
N ARG A 235 -30.93 -1.84 15.44
CA ARG A 235 -30.41 -1.80 14.07
C ARG A 235 -29.13 -0.97 13.97
N ASN A 236 -29.06 0.15 14.68
CA ASN A 236 -27.87 1.01 14.68
C ASN A 236 -26.68 0.29 15.33
N GLU A 237 -26.89 -0.42 16.44
CA GLU A 237 -25.86 -1.26 17.08
C GLU A 237 -25.28 -2.28 16.09
N LEU A 238 -26.13 -2.98 15.32
CA LEU A 238 -25.68 -3.92 14.28
C LEU A 238 -24.89 -3.23 13.16
N TYR A 239 -25.27 -2.00 12.77
CA TYR A 239 -24.52 -1.24 11.77
C TYR A 239 -23.18 -0.75 12.30
N ASP A 240 -23.11 -0.36 13.57
CA ASP A 240 -21.88 0.07 14.24
C ASP A 240 -20.92 -1.13 14.38
N GLU A 241 -21.42 -2.30 14.77
CA GLU A 241 -20.65 -3.55 14.78
C GLU A 241 -20.14 -3.92 13.38
N ARG A 242 -20.99 -3.86 12.35
CA ARG A 242 -20.58 -4.11 10.96
C ARG A 242 -19.49 -3.15 10.52
N THR A 243 -19.65 -1.87 10.82
CA THR A 243 -18.70 -0.82 10.43
C THR A 243 -17.38 -1.01 11.14
N ARG A 244 -17.39 -1.29 12.44
CA ARG A 244 -16.21 -1.63 13.24
C ARG A 244 -15.47 -2.87 12.73
N LEU A 245 -16.20 -3.94 12.41
CA LEU A 245 -15.57 -5.16 11.88
C LEU A 245 -14.98 -4.92 10.49
N LYS A 246 -15.63 -4.10 9.66
CA LYS A 246 -15.09 -3.71 8.36
C LYS A 246 -13.81 -2.89 8.50
N THR A 247 -13.77 -1.89 9.38
CA THR A 247 -12.56 -1.08 9.58
C THR A 247 -11.39 -1.93 10.07
N LEU A 248 -11.64 -2.85 11.02
CA LEU A 248 -10.62 -3.80 11.47
C LEU A 248 -10.13 -4.72 10.34
N LEU A 249 -11.03 -5.17 9.47
CA LEU A 249 -10.68 -5.99 8.33
C LEU A 249 -9.81 -5.22 7.32
N ASP A 250 -10.18 -3.97 7.03
CA ASP A 250 -9.42 -3.07 6.14
C ASP A 250 -8.04 -2.75 6.74
N GLU A 251 -7.93 -2.54 8.05
CA GLU A 251 -6.67 -2.39 8.78
C GLU A 251 -5.76 -3.63 8.68
N GLU A 252 -6.30 -4.84 8.85
CA GLU A 252 -5.49 -6.07 8.70
C GLU A 252 -5.07 -6.30 7.24
N TYR A 253 -5.93 -5.99 6.26
CA TYR A 253 -5.56 -6.07 4.84
C TYR A 253 -4.50 -5.04 4.45
N THR A 254 -4.57 -3.81 4.99
CA THR A 254 -3.53 -2.80 4.77
C THR A 254 -2.21 -3.23 5.38
N LYS A 255 -2.19 -3.76 6.62
CA LYS A 255 -0.99 -4.35 7.23
C LYS A 255 -0.41 -5.48 6.37
N MET A 256 -1.25 -6.39 5.88
CA MET A 256 -0.82 -7.48 5.00
C MET A 256 -0.19 -6.94 3.71
N ARG A 257 -0.79 -5.91 3.11
CA ARG A 257 -0.27 -5.27 1.89
C ARG A 257 1.06 -4.57 2.16
N THR A 258 1.16 -3.72 3.18
CA THR A 258 2.41 -3.01 3.52
C THR A 258 3.54 -3.99 3.82
N MET A 259 3.26 -5.05 4.59
CA MET A 259 4.26 -6.09 4.88
C MET A 259 4.76 -6.79 3.62
N ARG A 260 3.86 -7.13 2.67
CA ARG A 260 4.25 -7.74 1.39
C ARG A 260 5.06 -6.78 0.53
N ASP A 261 4.66 -5.52 0.48
CA ASP A 261 5.35 -4.48 -0.30
C ASP A 261 6.74 -4.19 0.28
N ASP A 262 6.88 -4.10 1.60
CA ASP A 262 8.16 -3.89 2.27
C ASP A 262 9.08 -5.11 2.10
N HIS A 263 8.56 -6.33 2.22
CA HIS A 263 9.32 -7.54 1.94
C HIS A 263 9.76 -7.63 0.47
N ARG A 264 8.93 -7.17 -0.47
CA ARG A 264 9.29 -7.11 -1.89
C ARG A 264 10.40 -6.10 -2.13
N LYS A 265 10.26 -4.87 -1.61
CA LYS A 265 11.30 -3.82 -1.71
C LYS A 265 12.63 -4.28 -1.13
N ASN A 266 12.62 -4.83 0.08
CA ASN A 266 13.84 -5.32 0.73
C ASN A 266 14.49 -6.47 -0.06
N ASN A 267 13.70 -7.35 -0.68
CA ASN A 267 14.23 -8.40 -1.57
C ASN A 267 14.81 -7.82 -2.85
N ASP A 268 14.10 -6.90 -3.50
CA ASP A 268 14.55 -6.26 -4.74
C ASP A 268 15.86 -5.50 -4.49
N GLU A 269 15.98 -4.76 -3.38
CA GLU A 269 17.20 -4.09 -2.95
C GLU A 269 18.35 -5.08 -2.68
N TYR A 270 18.07 -6.21 -2.02
CA TYR A 270 19.07 -7.23 -1.76
C TYR A 270 19.56 -7.91 -3.06
N TYR A 271 18.65 -8.31 -3.95
CA TYR A 271 19.01 -8.99 -5.19
C TYR A 271 19.65 -8.04 -6.22
N THR A 272 19.23 -6.78 -6.27
CA THR A 272 19.93 -5.75 -7.07
C THR A 272 21.34 -5.52 -6.56
N PHE A 273 21.56 -5.50 -5.24
CA PHE A 273 22.90 -5.47 -4.67
C PHE A 273 23.72 -6.72 -5.06
N VAL A 274 23.15 -7.93 -4.91
CA VAL A 274 23.84 -9.18 -5.27
C VAL A 274 24.20 -9.21 -6.76
N ARG A 275 23.32 -8.71 -7.63
CA ARG A 275 23.59 -8.56 -9.07
C ARG A 275 24.77 -7.62 -9.32
N LYS A 276 24.76 -6.43 -8.73
CA LYS A 276 25.86 -5.46 -8.81
C LYS A 276 27.19 -6.05 -8.31
N LEU A 277 27.16 -6.83 -7.22
CA LEU A 277 28.36 -7.50 -6.71
C LEU A 277 28.88 -8.57 -7.67
N ARG A 278 28.00 -9.33 -8.34
CA ARG A 278 28.39 -10.32 -9.35
C ARG A 278 28.96 -9.66 -10.59
N GLU A 279 28.36 -8.57 -11.06
CA GLU A 279 28.85 -7.77 -12.19
C GLU A 279 30.24 -7.21 -11.88
N TYR A 280 30.40 -6.59 -10.70
CA TYR A 280 31.69 -6.10 -10.22
C TYR A 280 32.78 -7.19 -10.18
N LYS A 281 32.48 -8.38 -9.64
CA LYS A 281 33.44 -9.49 -9.61
C LYS A 281 33.81 -9.99 -11.01
N LYS A 282 32.84 -10.05 -11.93
CA LYS A 282 33.09 -10.43 -13.32
C LYS A 282 33.96 -9.40 -14.04
N GLU A 283 33.74 -8.11 -13.81
CA GLU A 283 34.57 -7.04 -14.36
C GLU A 283 36.01 -7.12 -13.84
N GLN A 284 36.19 -7.35 -12.53
CA GLN A 284 37.51 -7.55 -11.93
C GLN A 284 38.23 -8.79 -12.48
N GLU A 285 37.53 -9.92 -12.64
CA GLU A 285 38.12 -11.14 -13.22
C GLU A 285 38.50 -10.95 -14.70
N LYS A 286 37.65 -10.26 -15.48
CA LYS A 286 37.96 -9.92 -16.87
C LYS A 286 39.19 -9.02 -16.97
N LEU A 287 39.26 -7.96 -16.16
CA LEU A 287 40.42 -7.07 -16.09
C LEU A 287 41.70 -7.83 -15.74
N ARG A 288 41.64 -8.75 -14.76
CA ARG A 288 42.80 -9.57 -14.39
C ARG A 288 43.25 -10.51 -15.50
N LYS A 289 42.31 -11.18 -16.18
CA LYS A 289 42.62 -12.04 -17.33
C LYS A 289 43.22 -11.26 -18.49
N GLU A 290 42.69 -10.08 -18.78
CA GLU A 290 43.22 -9.20 -19.83
C GLU A 290 44.63 -8.73 -19.49
N GLN A 291 44.93 -8.43 -18.23
CA GLN A 291 46.29 -8.12 -17.77
C GLN A 291 47.24 -9.33 -17.92
N GLU A 292 46.85 -10.52 -17.43
CA GLU A 292 47.64 -11.74 -17.55
C GLU A 292 47.91 -12.13 -19.02
N GLU A 293 46.93 -11.96 -19.90
CA GLU A 293 47.09 -12.20 -21.34
C GLU A 293 48.03 -11.20 -21.99
N ASN A 294 47.89 -9.90 -21.67
CA ASN A 294 48.80 -8.87 -22.17
C ASN A 294 50.24 -9.12 -21.67
N GLU A 295 50.43 -9.54 -20.43
CA GLU A 295 51.75 -9.89 -19.87
C GLU A 295 52.37 -11.10 -20.57
N LYS A 296 51.61 -12.21 -20.74
CA LYS A 296 52.09 -13.40 -21.45
C LYS A 296 52.46 -13.11 -22.90
N ARG A 297 51.69 -12.24 -23.57
CA ARG A 297 51.99 -11.82 -24.96
C ARG A 297 53.27 -10.99 -25.01
N GLN A 298 53.46 -10.05 -24.07
CA GLN A 298 54.71 -9.29 -23.96
C GLN A 298 55.90 -10.19 -23.66
N GLU A 299 55.74 -11.20 -22.81
CA GLU A 299 56.78 -12.20 -22.52
C GLU A 299 57.11 -13.06 -23.75
N ALA A 300 56.10 -13.52 -24.51
CA ALA A 300 56.31 -14.25 -25.75
C ALA A 300 57.06 -13.40 -26.79
N ALA A 301 56.68 -12.13 -26.95
CA ALA A 301 57.38 -11.19 -27.82
C ALA A 301 58.85 -10.98 -27.38
N LYS A 302 59.10 -10.86 -26.07
CA LYS A 302 60.47 -10.77 -25.52
C LYS A 302 61.28 -12.04 -25.77
N GLN A 303 60.70 -13.23 -25.58
CA GLN A 303 61.35 -14.51 -25.84
C GLN A 303 61.73 -14.65 -27.32
N GLU A 304 60.86 -14.23 -28.24
CA GLU A 304 61.17 -14.25 -29.68
C GLU A 304 62.33 -13.31 -30.04
N LEU A 305 62.42 -12.13 -29.41
CA LEU A 305 63.56 -11.23 -29.58
C LEU A 305 64.85 -11.84 -29.01
N GLU A 306 64.79 -12.46 -27.83
CA GLU A 306 65.93 -13.11 -27.20
C GLU A 306 66.45 -14.28 -28.04
N LEU A 307 65.55 -15.14 -28.54
CA LEU A 307 65.90 -16.24 -29.44
C LEU A 307 66.49 -15.74 -30.76
N ALA A 308 65.95 -14.65 -31.33
CA ALA A 308 66.52 -14.03 -32.52
C ALA A 308 67.84 -13.29 -32.25
N ALA A 309 68.11 -12.93 -31.00
CA ALA A 309 69.35 -12.30 -30.58
C ALA A 309 70.52 -13.26 -30.37
N LEU A 310 70.23 -14.57 -30.25
CA LEU A 310 71.26 -15.61 -30.24
C LEU A 310 72.10 -15.54 -31.53
N PRO A 311 73.43 -15.67 -31.42
CA PRO A 311 74.32 -15.59 -32.57
C PRO A 311 74.03 -16.73 -33.56
N ALA A 312 73.81 -16.38 -34.83
CA ALA A 312 73.59 -17.36 -35.88
C ALA A 312 74.81 -18.29 -36.05
N PHE A 313 74.56 -19.55 -36.42
CA PHE A 313 75.58 -20.58 -36.63
C PHE A 313 76.38 -21.02 -35.39
N GLU A 314 75.95 -20.71 -34.17
CA GLU A 314 76.64 -21.12 -32.95
C GLU A 314 76.76 -22.66 -32.83
N SER A 315 75.69 -23.39 -33.13
CA SER A 315 75.68 -24.86 -33.17
C SER A 315 76.66 -25.42 -34.19
N GLU A 316 76.72 -24.83 -35.38
CA GLU A 316 77.56 -25.27 -36.49
C GLU A 316 79.03 -24.96 -36.22
N ILE A 317 79.33 -23.82 -35.58
CA ILE A 317 80.69 -23.47 -35.14
C ILE A 317 81.15 -24.43 -34.03
N ALA A 318 80.30 -24.70 -33.03
CA ALA A 318 80.59 -25.67 -31.97
C ALA A 318 80.79 -27.08 -32.55
N LEU A 319 79.99 -27.46 -33.54
CA LEU A 319 80.10 -28.75 -34.22
C LEU A 319 81.37 -28.82 -35.10
N CYS A 320 81.77 -27.74 -35.77
CA CYS A 320 83.08 -27.64 -36.44
C CYS A 320 84.23 -27.86 -35.46
N ASP A 321 84.17 -27.25 -34.27
CA ASP A 321 85.19 -27.37 -33.22
C ASP A 321 85.24 -28.77 -32.62
N ASN A 322 84.08 -29.35 -32.31
CA ASN A 322 83.97 -30.72 -31.81
C ASN A 322 84.50 -31.73 -32.84
N LEU A 323 84.20 -31.54 -34.13
CA LEU A 323 84.71 -32.40 -35.20
C LEU A 323 86.21 -32.18 -35.45
N ALA A 324 86.72 -30.96 -35.32
CA ALA A 324 88.16 -30.69 -35.40
C ALA A 324 88.92 -31.39 -34.27
N ILE A 325 88.46 -31.25 -33.02
CA ILE A 325 89.02 -31.95 -31.85
C ILE A 325 88.97 -33.47 -32.04
N PHE A 326 87.84 -33.98 -32.53
CA PHE A 326 87.66 -35.41 -32.79
C PHE A 326 88.64 -35.92 -33.87
N LEU A 327 88.82 -35.19 -34.97
CA LEU A 327 89.77 -35.57 -36.03
C LEU A 327 91.24 -35.40 -35.59
N GLU A 328 91.56 -34.39 -34.80
CA GLU A 328 92.90 -34.19 -34.21
C GLU A 328 93.26 -35.33 -33.23
N SER A 329 92.28 -35.93 -32.56
CA SER A 329 92.48 -37.12 -31.70
C SER A 329 92.97 -38.36 -32.47
N PHE A 330 92.68 -38.46 -33.79
CA PHE A 330 93.16 -39.56 -34.64
C PHE A 330 94.58 -39.33 -35.18
N LEU A 331 94.99 -38.07 -35.39
CA LEU A 331 96.33 -37.72 -35.88
C LEU A 331 97.41 -37.77 -34.80
N SER A 332 97.05 -37.48 -33.55
CA SER A 332 97.96 -37.50 -32.40
C SER A 332 98.35 -38.90 -31.92
N GLY A 333 97.92 -39.97 -32.63
CA GLY A 333 98.34 -41.33 -32.34
C GLY A 333 97.89 -41.81 -30.97
N GLY A 334 96.58 -42.02 -30.79
CA GLY A 334 96.03 -42.87 -29.73
C GLY A 334 96.66 -42.69 -28.34
N SER A 335 96.44 -41.54 -27.72
CA SER A 335 96.55 -41.39 -26.26
C SER A 335 95.51 -40.40 -25.76
N ALA A 336 94.25 -40.74 -25.99
CA ALA A 336 93.18 -40.40 -25.06
C ALA A 336 92.53 -41.73 -24.67
N ASP A 337 93.25 -42.45 -23.81
CA ASP A 337 92.66 -43.50 -23.01
C ASP A 337 91.43 -42.93 -22.28
N LYS A 338 90.45 -43.81 -22.05
CA LYS A 338 89.22 -43.50 -21.34
C LYS A 338 89.53 -42.77 -20.02
N LYS A 339 89.30 -41.47 -19.99
CA LYS A 339 88.81 -40.78 -18.79
C LYS A 339 87.41 -40.33 -19.08
N GLY A 340 86.48 -41.25 -18.85
CA GLY A 340 85.20 -40.85 -18.28
C GLY A 340 85.52 -40.18 -16.95
N SER A 341 85.65 -38.86 -16.97
CA SER A 341 85.36 -38.06 -15.79
C SER A 341 83.84 -38.02 -15.69
N GLU A 342 83.30 -39.01 -15.00
CA GLU A 342 82.15 -38.79 -14.14
C GLU A 342 82.52 -37.62 -13.22
N GLN A 343 82.24 -36.41 -13.68
CA GLN A 343 82.15 -35.26 -12.82
C GLN A 343 80.67 -35.02 -12.64
N GLN A 344 80.14 -35.75 -11.66
CA GLN A 344 79.02 -35.30 -10.87
C GLN A 344 79.37 -33.90 -10.36
N SER A 345 78.98 -32.86 -11.09
CA SER A 345 78.72 -31.58 -10.48
C SER A 345 77.39 -31.72 -9.75
N SER A 346 77.52 -32.02 -8.46
CA SER A 346 76.52 -31.75 -7.46
C SER A 346 76.08 -30.29 -7.58
N VAL A 347 75.02 -30.03 -8.34
CA VAL A 347 74.21 -28.84 -8.12
C VAL A 347 73.30 -29.18 -6.96
N ASN A 348 73.82 -28.95 -5.77
CA ASN A 348 72.98 -28.55 -4.66
C ASN A 348 72.16 -27.36 -5.15
N ALA A 349 70.89 -27.60 -5.44
CA ALA A 349 69.92 -26.53 -5.51
C ALA A 349 69.91 -25.89 -4.11
N ALA A 350 70.58 -24.74 -4.01
CA ALA A 350 70.30 -23.77 -2.97
C ALA A 350 68.85 -23.31 -3.20
N THR A 351 67.90 -24.01 -2.60
CA THR A 351 66.57 -23.49 -2.34
C THR A 351 66.67 -22.60 -1.10
N ASP A 352 67.13 -21.37 -1.29
CA ASP A 352 66.54 -20.26 -0.55
C ASP A 352 65.24 -19.90 -1.29
N ALA A 353 64.21 -20.68 -1.01
CA ALA A 353 62.84 -20.41 -1.41
C ALA A 353 61.93 -20.73 -0.24
N PHE A 354 61.62 -19.66 0.50
CA PHE A 354 60.34 -19.40 1.14
C PHE A 354 59.81 -20.46 2.12
N GLU A 355 59.92 -20.13 3.41
CA GLU A 355 59.06 -20.60 4.49
C GLU A 355 57.58 -20.69 4.04
N GLY A 356 57.02 -21.92 3.96
CA GLY A 356 55.56 -22.08 4.05
C GLY A 356 54.79 -22.99 3.07
N MET A 357 55.38 -23.97 2.38
CA MET A 357 54.57 -24.94 1.58
C MET A 357 54.78 -26.39 2.01
N VAL A 358 53.77 -26.97 2.66
CA VAL A 358 53.68 -28.38 3.05
C VAL A 358 53.14 -29.20 1.88
N ILE A 359 53.99 -30.05 1.27
CA ILE A 359 53.56 -31.04 0.28
C ILE A 359 53.24 -32.36 1.01
N LYS A 360 51.95 -32.74 1.02
CA LYS A 360 51.48 -34.05 1.48
C LYS A 360 51.90 -35.14 0.49
N LYS A 361 52.57 -36.18 1.00
CA LYS A 361 52.80 -37.46 0.32
C LYS A 361 51.46 -38.12 0.01
N ARG A 362 51.33 -38.67 -1.21
CA ARG A 362 50.23 -39.53 -1.63
C ARG A 362 50.85 -40.89 -1.94
N ASP A 363 50.45 -41.91 -1.17
CA ASP A 363 50.84 -43.29 -1.38
C ASP A 363 50.06 -43.85 -2.57
N GLU A 364 50.77 -44.39 -3.56
CA GLU A 364 50.21 -45.26 -4.59
C GLU A 364 50.93 -46.61 -4.46
N GLU A 365 50.22 -47.61 -3.91
CA GLU A 365 50.67 -48.99 -3.87
C GLU A 365 50.21 -49.76 -5.13
N ASP A 366 51.18 -50.43 -5.73
CA ASP A 366 51.13 -51.78 -6.27
C ASP A 366 49.96 -52.21 -7.16
N PHE A 367 50.16 -52.09 -8.48
CA PHE A 367 49.49 -52.96 -9.44
C PHE A 367 50.45 -53.51 -10.51
N PHE A 368 50.81 -54.78 -10.30
CA PHE A 368 51.16 -55.79 -11.31
C PHE A 368 52.63 -55.93 -11.76
N VAL A 369 53.35 -56.79 -11.04
CA VAL A 369 54.67 -57.36 -11.36
C VAL A 369 54.54 -58.51 -12.37
N GLY A 370 55.18 -58.38 -13.54
CA GLY A 370 55.40 -59.47 -14.51
C GLY A 370 56.89 -59.77 -14.71
N LYS A 371 57.37 -60.87 -14.13
CA LYS A 371 58.74 -61.40 -14.26
C LYS A 371 58.98 -62.04 -15.64
N SER A 372 60.09 -61.71 -16.33
CA SER A 372 60.78 -62.68 -17.21
C SER A 372 62.26 -62.38 -17.50
N LYS A 373 63.11 -63.19 -16.86
CA LYS A 373 64.37 -63.85 -17.32
C LYS A 373 65.43 -63.09 -18.15
N LYS A 374 66.58 -62.91 -17.48
CA LYS A 374 67.97 -62.78 -18.00
C LYS A 374 68.34 -63.84 -19.05
N LYS A 375 68.99 -63.41 -20.14
CA LYS A 375 70.03 -64.15 -20.87
C LYS A 375 71.15 -63.19 -21.28
N GLN A 376 72.37 -63.50 -20.87
CA GLN A 376 73.59 -62.78 -21.29
C GLN A 376 74.02 -63.19 -22.70
N PRO A 377 74.58 -62.27 -23.52
CA PRO A 377 75.37 -62.64 -24.68
C PRO A 377 76.86 -62.76 -24.32
N LYS A 378 77.45 -63.87 -24.77
CA LYS A 378 78.87 -64.20 -24.67
C LYS A 378 79.66 -63.35 -25.66
N GLN A 379 80.65 -62.59 -25.17
CA GLN A 379 81.67 -61.96 -26.01
C GLN A 379 82.49 -63.03 -26.75
N LYS A 380 82.69 -62.82 -28.05
CA LYS A 380 83.75 -63.44 -28.83
C LYS A 380 84.51 -62.33 -29.54
N GLU A 381 85.74 -62.12 -29.08
CA GLU A 381 86.73 -61.28 -29.73
C GLU A 381 87.10 -61.88 -31.09
N SER A 382 87.08 -61.07 -32.13
CA SER A 382 87.74 -61.38 -33.40
C SER A 382 88.63 -60.20 -33.80
N LYS A 383 89.93 -60.48 -33.82
CA LYS A 383 91.07 -59.63 -34.15
C LYS A 383 90.84 -58.72 -35.37
N GLU A 384 91.12 -57.43 -35.19
CA GLU A 384 91.27 -56.46 -36.27
C GLU A 384 92.54 -56.75 -37.09
N LYS A 385 92.37 -56.90 -38.40
CA LYS A 385 93.45 -56.66 -39.37
C LYS A 385 93.48 -55.16 -39.65
N LYS A 386 94.66 -54.56 -39.57
CA LYS A 386 94.91 -53.16 -39.93
C LYS A 386 94.48 -52.93 -41.38
N THR A 387 93.41 -52.18 -41.57
CA THR A 387 93.10 -51.48 -42.80
C THR A 387 93.11 -49.99 -42.47
N ASP A 388 93.62 -49.15 -43.36
CA ASP A 388 93.67 -47.69 -43.23
C ASP A 388 92.29 -46.99 -43.23
N ALA A 389 91.22 -47.73 -42.88
CA ALA A 389 89.84 -47.28 -42.93
C ALA A 389 89.38 -46.76 -41.55
N LEU A 390 89.04 -45.48 -41.48
CA LEU A 390 88.57 -44.84 -40.24
C LEU A 390 87.12 -45.28 -39.94
N LYS A 391 86.87 -45.86 -38.75
CA LYS A 391 85.51 -46.22 -38.31
C LYS A 391 84.90 -45.05 -37.54
N LEU A 392 84.14 -44.22 -38.26
CA LEU A 392 83.45 -43.05 -37.70
C LEU A 392 82.07 -43.45 -37.15
N PRO A 393 81.68 -43.03 -35.93
CA PRO A 393 80.32 -43.24 -35.44
C PRO A 393 79.30 -42.46 -36.29
N LEU A 394 78.11 -43.04 -36.50
CA LEU A 394 77.08 -42.51 -37.41
C LEU A 394 76.72 -41.04 -37.13
N ALA A 395 76.61 -40.67 -35.86
CA ALA A 395 76.35 -39.28 -35.45
C ALA A 395 77.44 -38.29 -35.90
N THR A 396 78.71 -38.70 -35.94
CA THR A 396 79.78 -37.84 -36.47
C THR A 396 79.74 -37.73 -37.98
N MET A 397 79.27 -38.76 -38.69
CA MET A 397 79.06 -38.69 -40.13
C MET A 397 77.92 -37.73 -40.49
N GLU A 398 76.81 -37.78 -39.76
CA GLU A 398 75.70 -36.81 -39.88
C GLU A 398 76.18 -35.37 -39.66
N ALA A 399 76.97 -35.14 -38.61
CA ALA A 399 77.61 -33.85 -38.31
C ALA A 399 78.51 -33.33 -39.47
N PHE A 400 79.27 -34.20 -40.15
CA PHE A 400 80.04 -33.82 -41.34
C PHE A 400 79.15 -33.48 -42.54
N PHE A 401 78.01 -34.17 -42.70
CA PHE A 401 77.04 -33.84 -43.75
C PHE A 401 76.33 -32.51 -43.48
N GLU A 402 76.03 -32.19 -42.23
CA GLU A 402 75.44 -30.90 -41.82
C GLU A 402 76.34 -29.71 -42.19
N ILE A 403 77.66 -29.82 -41.95
CA ILE A 403 78.64 -28.79 -42.36
C ILE A 403 79.08 -28.95 -43.84
N LYS A 404 78.56 -29.97 -44.54
CA LYS A 404 78.88 -30.27 -45.95
C LYS A 404 80.39 -30.43 -46.21
N VAL A 405 81.09 -31.08 -45.28
CA VAL A 405 82.51 -31.43 -45.42
C VAL A 405 82.62 -32.92 -45.72
N THR A 406 83.52 -33.29 -46.62
CA THR A 406 83.74 -34.68 -47.02
C THR A 406 84.25 -35.50 -45.84
N VAL A 407 83.57 -36.58 -45.52
CA VAL A 407 83.95 -37.52 -44.45
C VAL A 407 85.31 -38.15 -44.80
N PRO A 408 86.35 -38.02 -43.95
CA PRO A 408 87.64 -38.66 -44.20
C PRO A 408 87.48 -40.17 -44.02
N THR A 409 87.61 -40.91 -45.12
CA THR A 409 87.53 -42.39 -45.07
C THR A 409 88.87 -43.03 -44.69
N LYS A 410 89.96 -42.26 -44.80
CA LYS A 410 91.34 -42.68 -44.54
C LYS A 410 92.08 -41.68 -43.66
N VAL A 411 93.04 -42.16 -42.88
CA VAL A 411 93.87 -41.35 -41.97
C VAL A 411 94.65 -40.26 -42.71
N SER A 412 95.08 -40.53 -43.95
CA SER A 412 95.81 -39.56 -44.79
C SER A 412 94.95 -38.38 -45.27
N GLU A 413 93.62 -38.50 -45.22
CA GLU A 413 92.66 -37.46 -45.66
C GLU A 413 92.24 -36.54 -44.50
N VAL A 414 92.62 -36.87 -43.27
CA VAL A 414 92.32 -36.09 -42.05
C VAL A 414 92.92 -34.67 -42.06
N PRO A 415 94.18 -34.41 -42.45
CA PRO A 415 94.71 -33.04 -42.48
C PRO A 415 94.01 -32.16 -43.54
N ALA A 416 93.61 -32.73 -44.67
CA ALA A 416 92.87 -32.03 -45.72
C ALA A 416 91.43 -31.70 -45.29
N THR A 417 90.80 -32.58 -44.50
CA THR A 417 89.47 -32.32 -43.93
C THR A 417 89.49 -31.34 -42.77
N LEU A 418 90.55 -31.33 -41.94
CA LEU A 418 90.78 -30.30 -40.92
C LEU A 418 90.93 -28.89 -41.51
N ALA A 419 91.66 -28.75 -42.63
CA ALA A 419 91.76 -27.46 -43.33
C ALA A 419 90.39 -26.97 -43.84
N LYS A 420 89.60 -27.87 -44.42
CA LYS A 420 88.23 -27.57 -44.90
C LYS A 420 87.26 -27.25 -43.75
N LEU A 421 87.40 -27.87 -42.58
CA LEU A 421 86.61 -27.53 -41.39
C LEU A 421 86.96 -26.14 -40.86
N LYS A 422 88.25 -25.76 -40.85
CA LYS A 422 88.69 -24.42 -40.46
C LYS A 422 88.19 -23.35 -41.42
N GLU A 423 88.26 -23.61 -42.73
CA GLU A 423 87.69 -22.73 -43.76
C GLU A 423 86.17 -22.56 -43.61
N ARG A 424 85.45 -23.65 -43.32
CA ARG A 424 84.01 -23.60 -43.03
C ARG A 424 83.70 -22.85 -41.74
N LYS A 425 84.48 -23.04 -40.69
CA LYS A 425 84.34 -22.28 -39.43
C LYS A 425 84.53 -20.78 -39.65
N GLU A 426 85.56 -20.37 -40.38
CA GLU A 426 85.80 -18.96 -40.73
C GLU A 426 84.67 -18.37 -41.57
N TYR A 427 84.12 -19.16 -42.51
CA TYR A 427 82.93 -18.79 -43.27
C TYR A 427 81.72 -18.55 -42.36
N TYR A 428 81.46 -19.45 -41.40
CA TYR A 428 80.36 -19.28 -40.46
C TYR A 428 80.54 -18.06 -39.53
N ILE A 429 81.77 -17.80 -39.06
CA ILE A 429 82.07 -16.60 -38.25
C ILE A 429 81.89 -15.31 -39.05
N ALA A 430 82.30 -15.28 -40.32
CA ALA A 430 82.16 -14.11 -41.18
C ALA A 430 80.70 -13.81 -41.56
N GLU A 431 79.87 -14.86 -41.73
CA GLU A 431 78.47 -14.73 -42.14
C GLU A 431 77.50 -14.62 -40.94
N GLN A 432 77.94 -15.03 -39.74
CA GLN A 432 77.22 -14.92 -38.47
C GLN A 432 76.61 -13.53 -38.20
N PRO A 433 77.32 -12.38 -38.28
CA PRO A 433 76.72 -11.08 -37.97
C PRO A 433 75.61 -10.68 -38.96
N LYS A 434 75.75 -11.06 -40.24
CA LYS A 434 74.73 -10.76 -41.27
C LYS A 434 73.47 -11.57 -41.06
N VAL A 435 73.60 -12.87 -40.82
CA VAL A 435 72.44 -13.76 -40.59
C VAL A 435 71.77 -13.45 -39.26
N THR A 436 72.52 -13.12 -38.22
CA THR A 436 71.96 -12.65 -36.93
C THR A 436 71.18 -11.35 -37.12
N ALA A 437 71.69 -10.38 -37.88
CA ALA A 437 70.97 -9.14 -38.18
C ALA A 437 69.70 -9.39 -39.01
N LEU A 438 69.72 -10.32 -39.95
CA LEU A 438 68.54 -10.72 -40.73
C LEU A 438 67.50 -11.45 -39.87
N ASN A 439 67.94 -12.30 -38.94
CA ASN A 439 67.04 -13.00 -38.01
C ASN A 439 66.39 -12.02 -37.01
N LYS A 440 67.16 -11.07 -36.47
CA LYS A 440 66.64 -9.97 -35.64
C LYS A 440 65.59 -9.14 -36.39
N LYS A 441 65.88 -8.73 -37.62
CA LYS A 441 64.91 -7.99 -38.46
C LYS A 441 63.64 -8.79 -38.73
N LYS A 442 63.75 -10.08 -39.05
CA LYS A 442 62.60 -10.96 -39.25
C LYS A 442 61.77 -11.13 -37.97
N ALA A 443 62.42 -11.19 -36.80
CA ALA A 443 61.72 -11.26 -35.52
C ALA A 443 61.03 -9.92 -35.18
N GLU A 444 61.70 -8.79 -35.37
CA GLU A 444 61.10 -7.46 -35.21
C GLU A 444 59.92 -7.23 -36.16
N GLU A 445 60.01 -7.68 -37.42
CA GLU A 445 58.91 -7.61 -38.38
C GLU A 445 57.72 -8.49 -37.98
N LYS A 446 57.98 -9.70 -37.46
CA LYS A 446 56.94 -10.58 -36.94
C LYS A 446 56.26 -10.00 -35.71
N ILE A 447 57.02 -9.43 -34.78
CA ILE A 447 56.47 -8.79 -33.58
C ILE A 447 55.65 -7.56 -33.96
N ARG A 448 56.12 -6.73 -34.90
CA ARG A 448 55.33 -5.61 -35.43
C ARG A 448 54.07 -6.06 -36.17
N ALA A 449 54.09 -7.22 -36.83
CA ALA A 449 52.89 -7.79 -37.42
C ALA A 449 51.92 -8.25 -36.35
N MET A 450 52.40 -8.96 -35.32
CA MET A 450 51.58 -9.37 -34.17
C MET A 450 51.00 -8.18 -33.41
N GLU A 451 51.79 -7.13 -33.13
CA GLU A 451 51.31 -5.90 -32.48
C GLU A 451 50.24 -5.16 -33.31
N LYS A 452 50.35 -5.17 -34.65
CA LYS A 452 49.33 -4.58 -35.54
C LYS A 452 48.05 -5.40 -35.59
N GLU A 453 48.17 -6.73 -35.70
CA GLU A 453 47.02 -7.63 -35.62
C GLU A 453 46.32 -7.51 -34.26
N GLU A 454 47.08 -7.26 -33.19
CA GLU A 454 46.54 -6.96 -31.86
C GLU A 454 45.83 -5.61 -31.77
N GLU A 455 46.38 -4.55 -32.36
CA GLU A 455 45.69 -3.25 -32.41
C GLU A 455 44.39 -3.34 -33.21
N GLU A 456 44.37 -4.13 -34.28
CA GLU A 456 43.17 -4.39 -35.08
C GLU A 456 42.14 -5.23 -34.31
N GLN A 457 42.57 -6.27 -33.58
CA GLN A 457 41.68 -7.06 -32.71
C GLN A 457 41.15 -6.24 -31.54
N LYS A 458 41.98 -5.43 -30.87
CA LYS A 458 41.53 -4.54 -29.79
C LYS A 458 40.53 -3.48 -30.30
N LYS A 459 40.71 -2.98 -31.53
CA LYS A 459 39.74 -2.07 -32.17
C LYS A 459 38.44 -2.78 -32.53
N ALA A 460 38.50 -4.02 -33.04
CA ALA A 460 37.33 -4.82 -33.33
C ALA A 460 36.52 -5.16 -32.06
N ASP A 461 37.19 -5.59 -31.00
CA ASP A 461 36.57 -5.88 -29.70
C ASP A 461 35.96 -4.63 -29.05
N ALA A 462 36.61 -3.47 -29.19
CA ALA A 462 36.08 -2.19 -28.72
C ALA A 462 34.84 -1.73 -29.52
N GLU A 463 34.82 -1.96 -30.83
CA GLU A 463 33.69 -1.63 -31.69
C GLU A 463 32.50 -2.57 -31.43
N GLU A 464 32.75 -3.86 -31.20
CA GLU A 464 31.73 -4.85 -30.83
C GLU A 464 31.16 -4.59 -29.42
N ALA A 465 32.01 -4.23 -28.45
CA ALA A 465 31.56 -3.79 -27.12
C ALA A 465 30.73 -2.49 -27.17
N SER A 466 31.02 -1.58 -28.11
CA SER A 466 30.23 -0.36 -28.30
C SER A 466 28.85 -0.66 -28.87
N LYS A 467 28.76 -1.57 -29.86
CA LYS A 467 27.51 -2.02 -30.47
C LYS A 467 26.63 -2.80 -29.49
N ALA A 468 27.25 -3.62 -28.64
CA ALA A 468 26.53 -4.34 -27.58
C ALA A 468 25.92 -3.40 -26.53
N LYS A 469 26.64 -2.33 -26.14
CA LYS A 469 26.11 -1.32 -25.21
C LYS A 469 24.97 -0.47 -25.79
N THR A 470 25.01 -0.15 -27.09
CA THR A 470 23.89 0.55 -27.75
C THR A 470 22.66 -0.35 -27.88
N ALA A 471 22.84 -1.62 -28.22
CA ALA A 471 21.72 -2.57 -28.29
C ALA A 471 21.08 -2.85 -26.92
N GLU A 472 21.86 -2.83 -25.84
CA GLU A 472 21.36 -2.98 -24.47
C GLU A 472 20.66 -1.71 -23.95
N ALA A 473 21.06 -0.53 -24.44
CA ALA A 473 20.40 0.75 -24.14
C ALA A 473 19.06 0.90 -24.88
N ASP A 474 18.99 0.51 -26.15
CA ASP A 474 17.76 0.58 -26.94
C ASP A 474 16.66 -0.34 -26.37
N ASN A 475 17.04 -1.52 -25.89
CA ASN A 475 16.14 -2.51 -25.29
C ASN A 475 15.65 -2.11 -23.88
N ALA A 476 16.30 -1.15 -23.22
CA ALA A 476 15.88 -0.61 -21.92
C ALA A 476 14.93 0.60 -22.04
N THR A 477 14.73 1.13 -23.27
CA THR A 477 13.79 2.22 -23.57
C THR A 477 12.44 1.75 -24.12
N GLU A 478 12.30 0.45 -24.44
CA GLU A 478 11.05 -0.16 -24.93
C GLU A 478 10.26 -0.94 -23.86
N GLU A 479 10.77 -1.06 -22.62
CA GLU A 479 10.00 -1.46 -21.41
C GLU A 479 9.64 -0.24 -20.56
#